data_AF-A0A847ZRJ9-F1
#
_entry.id   AF-A0A847ZRJ9-F1
#
_cell.length_a   1.000
_cell.length_b   1.000
_cell.length_c   1.000
_cell.angle_alpha   90.00
_cell.angle_beta   90.00
_cell.angle_gamma   90.00
#
_symmetry.space_group_name_H-M   'P 1'
#
loop_
_entity.id
_entity.type
_entity.pdbx_description
1 polymer ?
#
loop_
_entity_poly.entity_id
_entity_poly.type
_entity_poly.pdbx_seq_one_letter_code
_entity_poly.pdbx_strand_id
1 'polypeptide(L)'
;MANGDVKLGMHASLWAAEWTREAAELAIPEAAEHGLDCIEFPLLVPEGVDAPHSARLFEKHGIEPTCSLCLPEDKMAAVKPEAAQAFVTKALDKAAETGSKFLGGVTFGALGYRSGKPPTQAEYANIVKALKPVAQHARKLGIT
;
A
#
# COMPACT_ATOMS: atom_id res chain seq x y z
N MET A 1 -28.14 6.32 6.73
CA MET A 1 -27.65 7.53 7.41
C MET A 1 -26.15 7.36 7.57
N ALA A 2 -25.35 8.11 6.81
CA ALA A 2 -23.89 8.07 6.93
C ALA A 2 -23.50 8.82 8.21
N ASN A 3 -23.02 8.09 9.21
CA ASN A 3 -22.49 8.65 10.44
C ASN A 3 -20.96 8.75 10.30
N GLY A 4 -20.44 9.97 10.14
CA GLY A 4 -19.04 10.33 10.42
C GLY A 4 -18.06 10.30 9.23
N ASP A 5 -17.15 11.27 9.18
CA ASP A 5 -16.02 11.38 8.23
C ASP A 5 -14.97 10.23 8.33
N VAL A 6 -15.32 9.10 8.95
CA VAL A 6 -14.41 7.99 9.27
C VAL A 6 -14.86 6.74 8.52
N LYS A 7 -13.95 6.13 7.76
CA LYS A 7 -14.18 4.88 7.02
C LYS A 7 -13.79 3.68 7.87
N LEU A 8 -14.63 2.66 7.89
CA LEU A 8 -14.35 1.37 8.50
C LEU A 8 -13.96 0.37 7.40
N GLY A 9 -12.79 -0.22 7.54
CA GLY A 9 -12.27 -1.18 6.57
C GLY A 9 -11.55 -2.35 7.19
N MET A 10 -11.13 -3.27 6.34
CA MET A 10 -10.43 -4.49 6.73
C MET A 10 -9.23 -4.74 5.82
N HIS A 11 -8.17 -5.32 6.38
CA HIS A 11 -7.04 -5.78 5.58
C HIS A 11 -7.43 -7.03 4.77
N ALA A 12 -7.01 -7.10 3.51
CA ALA A 12 -7.34 -8.19 2.59
C ALA A 12 -6.91 -9.59 3.08
N SER A 13 -5.95 -9.66 4.01
CA SER A 13 -5.52 -10.91 4.64
C SER A 13 -6.58 -11.65 5.44
N LEU A 14 -7.74 -11.03 5.70
CA LEU A 14 -8.90 -11.77 6.20
C LEU A 14 -9.36 -12.85 5.19
N TRP A 15 -9.27 -12.56 3.90
CA TRP A 15 -9.77 -13.44 2.84
C TRP A 15 -8.66 -14.21 2.12
N ALA A 16 -7.49 -13.61 1.91
CA ALA A 16 -6.42 -14.24 1.14
C ALA A 16 -5.02 -13.78 1.56
N ALA A 17 -4.02 -14.67 1.45
CA ALA A 17 -2.63 -14.34 1.79
C ALA A 17 -2.00 -13.32 0.82
N GLU A 18 -2.46 -13.28 -0.43
CA GLU A 18 -1.93 -12.43 -1.49
C GLU A 18 -3.08 -11.74 -2.24
N TRP A 19 -2.80 -10.58 -2.85
CA TRP A 19 -3.77 -9.88 -3.68
C TRP A 19 -3.73 -10.38 -5.13
N THR A 20 -4.40 -11.50 -5.38
CA THR A 20 -4.66 -12.02 -6.73
C THR A 20 -5.99 -11.51 -7.27
N ARG A 21 -6.27 -11.84 -8.54
CA ARG A 21 -7.57 -11.59 -9.14
C ARG A 21 -8.70 -12.28 -8.38
N GLU A 22 -8.52 -13.54 -8.05
CA GLU A 22 -9.49 -14.36 -7.31
C GLU A 22 -9.70 -13.82 -5.90
N ALA A 23 -8.64 -13.35 -5.24
CA ALA A 23 -8.74 -12.70 -3.95
C ALA A 23 -9.57 -11.41 -4.01
N ALA A 24 -9.40 -10.59 -5.05
CA ALA A 24 -10.20 -9.39 -5.25
C ALA A 24 -11.68 -9.71 -5.52
N GLU A 25 -11.94 -10.73 -6.36
CA GLU A 25 -13.29 -11.23 -6.68
C GLU A 25 -14.01 -11.82 -5.45
N LEU A 26 -13.27 -12.31 -4.45
CA LEU A 26 -13.81 -12.78 -3.17
C LEU A 26 -13.99 -11.64 -2.15
N ALA A 27 -12.93 -10.88 -1.89
CA ALA A 27 -12.87 -9.94 -0.76
C ALA A 27 -13.78 -8.72 -0.97
N ILE A 28 -13.80 -8.13 -2.17
CA ILE A 28 -14.51 -6.88 -2.43
C ILE A 28 -16.03 -7.05 -2.30
N PRO A 29 -16.66 -8.07 -2.90
CA PRO A 29 -18.11 -8.29 -2.73
C PRO A 29 -18.49 -8.63 -1.29
N GLU A 30 -17.67 -9.43 -0.59
CA GLU A 30 -17.93 -9.83 0.79
C GLU A 30 -17.84 -8.64 1.74
N ALA A 31 -16.82 -7.79 1.60
CA ALA A 31 -16.70 -6.54 2.34
C ALA A 31 -17.92 -5.62 2.15
N ALA A 32 -18.43 -5.52 0.92
CA ALA A 32 -19.63 -4.74 0.61
C ALA A 32 -20.90 -5.35 1.25
N GLU A 33 -21.04 -6.67 1.23
CA GLU A 33 -22.14 -7.37 1.90
C GLU A 33 -22.15 -7.11 3.42
N HIS A 34 -20.97 -6.99 4.03
CA HIS A 34 -20.80 -6.68 5.45
C HIS A 34 -20.76 -5.19 5.80
N GLY A 35 -20.97 -4.30 4.83
CA GLY A 35 -21.07 -2.86 5.06
C GLY A 35 -19.74 -2.18 5.42
N LEU A 36 -18.61 -2.73 4.97
CA LEU A 36 -17.32 -2.05 5.04
C LEU A 36 -17.26 -0.92 4.00
N ASP A 37 -16.51 0.14 4.32
CA ASP A 37 -16.30 1.29 3.43
C ASP A 37 -15.05 1.11 2.56
N CYS A 38 -14.05 0.38 3.04
CA CYS A 38 -12.78 0.19 2.35
C CYS A 38 -12.12 -1.17 2.60
N ILE A 39 -11.23 -1.56 1.68
CA ILE A 39 -10.29 -2.67 1.87
C ILE A 39 -8.88 -2.14 1.75
N GLU A 40 -8.04 -2.49 2.72
CA GLU A 40 -6.58 -2.33 2.62
C GLU A 40 -5.98 -3.59 1.99
N PHE A 41 -5.45 -3.48 0.77
CA PHE A 41 -4.81 -4.61 0.11
C PHE A 41 -3.28 -4.45 0.00
N PRO A 42 -2.53 -5.58 0.07
CA PRO A 42 -1.07 -5.55 0.11
C PRO A 42 -0.45 -5.32 -1.27
N LEU A 43 0.43 -4.33 -1.38
CA LEU A 43 1.31 -4.07 -2.54
C LEU A 43 2.74 -4.59 -2.31
N LEU A 44 2.85 -5.83 -1.81
CA LEU A 44 4.14 -6.49 -1.58
C LEU A 44 4.84 -6.88 -2.89
N VAL A 45 4.06 -7.16 -3.94
CA VAL A 45 4.54 -7.43 -5.30
C VAL A 45 3.69 -6.61 -6.28
N PRO A 46 3.95 -5.29 -6.43
CA PRO A 46 3.11 -4.40 -7.24
C PRO A 46 2.91 -4.87 -8.69
N GLU A 47 3.88 -5.59 -9.25
CA GLU A 47 3.84 -6.16 -10.61
C GLU A 47 2.78 -7.25 -10.78
N GLY A 48 2.42 -7.96 -9.71
CA GLY A 48 1.45 -9.05 -9.74
C GLY A 48 -0.01 -8.57 -9.69
N VAL A 49 -0.24 -7.28 -9.42
CA VAL A 49 -1.59 -6.75 -9.22
C VAL A 49 -2.24 -6.37 -10.57
N ASP A 50 -3.37 -7.02 -10.87
CA ASP A 50 -4.30 -6.63 -11.94
C ASP A 50 -5.11 -5.40 -11.50
N ALA A 51 -4.47 -4.23 -11.59
CA ALA A 51 -5.07 -2.98 -11.15
C ALA A 51 -6.33 -2.57 -11.93
N PRO A 52 -6.38 -2.69 -13.28
CA PRO A 52 -7.60 -2.41 -14.02
C PRO A 52 -8.79 -3.27 -13.60
N HIS A 53 -8.55 -4.56 -13.30
CA HIS A 53 -9.60 -5.43 -12.78
C HIS A 53 -10.03 -5.02 -11.36
N SER A 54 -9.07 -4.79 -10.47
CA SER A 54 -9.34 -4.37 -9.09
C SER A 54 -10.14 -3.07 -9.05
N ALA A 55 -9.76 -2.06 -9.82
CA ALA A 55 -10.46 -0.77 -9.91
C ALA A 55 -11.94 -0.94 -10.30
N ARG A 56 -12.23 -1.76 -11.31
CA ARG A 56 -13.62 -2.03 -11.74
C ARG A 56 -14.43 -2.74 -10.66
N LEU A 57 -13.83 -3.64 -9.88
CA LEU A 57 -14.52 -4.30 -8.77
C LEU A 57 -14.80 -3.32 -7.63
N PHE A 58 -13.81 -2.52 -7.22
CA PHE A 58 -13.99 -1.49 -6.20
C PHE A 58 -15.12 -0.52 -6.57
N GLU A 59 -15.11 -0.01 -7.80
CA GLU A 59 -16.17 0.87 -8.31
C GLU A 59 -17.54 0.17 -8.33
N LYS A 60 -17.62 -1.05 -8.86
CA LYS A 60 -18.87 -1.82 -8.94
C LYS A 60 -19.52 -2.05 -7.58
N HIS A 61 -18.71 -2.27 -6.54
CA HIS A 61 -19.19 -2.61 -5.20
C HIS A 61 -19.23 -1.42 -4.24
N GLY A 62 -18.80 -0.24 -4.68
CA GLY A 62 -18.77 0.97 -3.85
C GLY A 62 -17.79 0.89 -2.68
N ILE A 63 -16.73 0.09 -2.81
CA ILE A 63 -15.68 -0.07 -1.80
C ILE A 63 -14.49 0.82 -2.18
N GLU A 64 -13.98 1.58 -1.23
CA GLU A 64 -12.77 2.37 -1.45
C GLU A 64 -11.50 1.50 -1.33
N PRO A 65 -10.60 1.52 -2.32
CA PRO A 65 -9.30 0.90 -2.20
C PRO A 65 -8.36 1.72 -1.32
N THR A 66 -7.73 1.07 -0.35
CA THR A 66 -6.52 1.56 0.32
C THR A 66 -5.40 0.52 0.16
N CYS A 67 -4.14 0.96 0.28
CA CYS A 67 -3.00 0.07 0.06
C CYS A 67 -2.02 0.14 1.22
N SER A 68 -1.28 -0.95 1.43
CA SER A 68 -0.09 -0.95 2.28
C SER A 68 1.03 -1.79 1.68
N LEU A 69 2.25 -1.55 2.17
CA LEU A 69 3.40 -2.39 1.85
C LEU A 69 4.38 -2.48 3.02
N CYS A 70 5.29 -3.44 2.94
CA CYS A 70 6.60 -3.36 3.58
C CYS A 70 7.67 -3.47 2.50
N LEU A 71 8.81 -2.81 2.68
CA LEU A 71 9.92 -2.98 1.75
C LEU A 71 10.52 -4.38 1.91
N PRO A 72 10.97 -5.03 0.82
CA PRO A 72 11.75 -6.25 0.96
C PRO A 72 13.11 -5.95 1.60
N GLU A 73 13.71 -6.95 2.25
CA GLU A 73 14.96 -6.78 3.01
C GLU A 73 16.12 -6.23 2.17
N ASP A 74 16.17 -6.60 0.90
CA ASP A 74 17.20 -6.16 -0.05
C ASP A 74 17.00 -4.72 -0.57
N LYS A 75 15.90 -4.04 -0.19
CA LYS A 75 15.55 -2.68 -0.61
C LYS A 75 15.27 -1.73 0.56
N MET A 76 15.67 -2.06 1.80
CA MET A 76 15.42 -1.18 2.95
C MET A 76 16.05 0.21 2.78
N ALA A 77 15.28 1.26 3.05
CA ALA A 77 15.67 2.65 2.77
C ALA A 77 16.92 3.10 3.53
N ALA A 78 17.12 2.60 4.74
CA ALA A 78 18.29 2.89 5.57
C ALA A 78 19.62 2.46 4.93
N VAL A 79 19.61 1.44 4.06
CA VAL A 79 20.80 0.82 3.46
C VAL A 79 20.83 1.00 1.93
N LYS A 80 19.67 1.03 1.28
CA LYS A 80 19.48 1.04 -0.17
C LYS A 80 18.45 2.11 -0.59
N PRO A 81 18.72 3.40 -0.36
CA PRO A 81 17.71 4.45 -0.52
C PRO A 81 17.16 4.58 -1.95
N GLU A 82 17.97 4.36 -2.98
CA GLU A 82 17.51 4.41 -4.38
C GLU A 82 16.59 3.23 -4.72
N ALA A 83 16.89 2.04 -4.21
CA ALA A 83 16.06 0.85 -4.43
C ALA A 83 14.71 0.95 -3.69
N ALA A 84 14.74 1.50 -2.47
CA ALA A 84 13.54 1.83 -1.70
C ALA A 84 12.66 2.82 -2.46
N GLN A 85 13.24 3.95 -2.91
CA GLN A 85 12.53 4.97 -3.67
C GLN A 85 11.85 4.35 -4.91
N ALA A 86 12.60 3.60 -5.72
CA ALA A 86 12.06 2.98 -6.93
C ALA A 86 10.89 2.02 -6.63
N PHE A 87 11.00 1.23 -5.57
CA PHE A 87 9.94 0.29 -5.16
C PHE A 87 8.67 1.02 -4.72
N VAL A 88 8.79 2.00 -3.81
CA VAL A 88 7.60 2.71 -3.30
C VAL A 88 6.97 3.59 -4.39
N THR A 89 7.77 4.21 -5.26
CA THR A 89 7.24 4.94 -6.43
C THR A 89 6.40 4.03 -7.33
N LYS A 90 6.87 2.81 -7.60
CA LYS A 90 6.12 1.84 -8.39
C LYS A 90 4.83 1.38 -7.69
N ALA A 91 4.90 1.19 -6.37
CA ALA A 91 3.71 0.86 -5.59
C ALA A 91 2.68 2.01 -5.60
N LEU A 92 3.12 3.27 -5.54
CA LEU A 92 2.24 4.43 -5.69
C LEU A 92 1.58 4.49 -7.07
N ASP A 93 2.32 4.25 -8.14
CA ASP A 93 1.76 4.19 -9.49
C ASP A 93 0.69 3.10 -9.59
N LYS A 94 0.96 1.91 -9.02
CA LYS A 94 0.01 0.81 -8.97
C LYS A 94 -1.23 1.13 -8.13
N ALA A 95 -1.06 1.78 -6.98
CA ALA A 95 -2.16 2.25 -6.13
C ALA A 95 -3.04 3.29 -6.86
N ALA A 96 -2.43 4.19 -7.62
CA ALA A 96 -3.17 5.15 -8.43
C ALA A 96 -4.02 4.45 -9.51
N GLU A 97 -3.46 3.43 -10.17
CA GLU A 97 -4.19 2.62 -11.16
C GLU A 97 -5.40 1.88 -10.57
N THR A 98 -5.37 1.51 -9.27
CA THR A 98 -6.53 0.91 -8.60
C THR A 98 -7.55 1.94 -8.12
N GLY A 99 -7.24 3.25 -8.21
CA GLY A 99 -8.05 4.33 -7.66
C GLY A 99 -7.83 4.61 -6.16
N SER A 100 -6.78 4.03 -5.56
CA SER A 100 -6.44 4.28 -4.15
C SER A 100 -5.88 5.69 -3.96
N LYS A 101 -6.20 6.28 -2.82
CA LYS A 101 -5.69 7.59 -2.39
C LYS A 101 -4.74 7.49 -1.19
N PHE A 102 -4.40 6.27 -0.78
CA PHE A 102 -3.59 6.01 0.41
C PHE A 102 -2.63 4.85 0.19
N LEU A 103 -1.36 5.05 0.56
CA LEU A 103 -0.36 3.99 0.66
C LEU A 103 0.37 4.04 2.00
N GLY A 104 0.09 3.06 2.87
CA GLY A 104 0.69 2.95 4.21
C GLY A 104 1.66 1.78 4.40
N GLY A 105 1.86 1.41 5.65
CA GLY A 105 2.69 0.27 6.08
C GLY A 105 4.13 0.65 6.44
N VAL A 106 5.04 -0.32 6.36
CA VAL A 106 6.47 -0.15 6.68
C VAL A 106 7.21 0.33 5.42
N THR A 107 6.91 1.55 4.98
CA THR A 107 7.37 2.09 3.69
C THR A 107 8.87 2.40 3.63
N PHE A 108 9.60 2.28 4.74
CA PHE A 108 11.05 2.52 4.82
C PHE A 108 11.88 1.26 5.11
N GLY A 109 11.26 0.13 5.43
CA GLY A 109 11.98 -1.06 5.88
C GLY A 109 11.19 -2.36 5.76
N ALA A 110 11.85 -3.47 6.10
CA ALA A 110 11.23 -4.78 6.08
C ALA A 110 10.43 -5.06 7.36
N LEU A 111 9.31 -5.76 7.19
CA LEU A 111 8.44 -6.12 8.31
C LEU A 111 9.21 -7.02 9.28
N GLY A 112 9.27 -6.62 10.55
CA GLY A 112 9.95 -7.39 11.60
C GLY A 112 11.48 -7.27 11.62
N TYR A 113 12.11 -6.60 10.65
CA TYR A 113 13.55 -6.41 10.65
C TYR A 113 14.02 -5.55 11.83
N ARG A 114 15.09 -5.99 12.49
CA ARG A 114 15.75 -5.27 13.57
C ARG A 114 17.26 -5.39 13.40
N SER A 115 17.95 -4.25 13.36
CA SER A 115 19.43 -4.21 13.33
C SER A 115 20.06 -4.63 14.66
N GLY A 116 19.27 -4.67 15.74
CA GLY A 116 19.75 -4.88 17.12
C GLY A 116 20.51 -3.67 17.71
N LYS A 117 20.53 -2.53 17.02
CA LYS A 117 21.23 -1.30 17.43
C LYS A 117 20.30 -0.09 17.33
N PRO A 118 20.54 0.98 18.12
CA PRO A 118 19.87 2.25 17.91
C PRO A 118 20.13 2.80 16.49
N PRO A 119 19.18 3.53 15.90
CA PRO A 119 19.35 4.13 14.59
C PRO A 119 20.45 5.19 14.59
N THR A 120 21.20 5.25 13.50
CA THR A 120 22.27 6.22 13.25
C THR A 120 21.76 7.40 12.42
N GLN A 121 22.46 8.53 12.48
CA GLN A 121 22.13 9.69 11.65
C GLN A 121 22.28 9.42 10.15
N ALA A 122 23.21 8.52 9.76
CA ALA A 122 23.36 8.10 8.38
C ALA A 122 22.15 7.29 7.88
N GLU A 123 21.61 6.39 8.71
CA GLU A 123 20.38 5.64 8.37
C GLU A 123 19.18 6.58 8.21
N TYR A 124 19.02 7.57 9.10
CA TYR A 124 17.98 8.59 8.95
C TYR A 124 18.16 9.42 7.67
N ALA A 125 19.38 9.85 7.34
CA ALA A 125 19.65 10.59 6.12
C ALA A 125 19.29 9.78 4.86
N ASN A 126 19.58 8.48 4.86
CA ASN A 126 19.20 7.58 3.76
C ASN A 126 17.69 7.42 3.64
N ILE A 127 16.96 7.25 4.76
CA ILE A 127 15.49 7.19 4.74
C ILE A 127 14.90 8.49 4.16
N VAL A 128 15.42 9.65 4.56
CA VAL A 128 14.98 10.95 4.01
C VAL A 128 15.29 11.04 2.51
N LYS A 129 16.48 10.60 2.08
CA LYS A 129 16.88 10.56 0.66
C LYS A 129 15.91 9.72 -0.17
N ALA A 130 15.47 8.57 0.37
CA ALA A 130 14.50 7.69 -0.29
C ALA A 130 13.08 8.28 -0.32
N LEU A 131 12.57 8.71 0.84
CA LEU A 131 11.14 9.02 0.99
C LEU A 131 10.74 10.43 0.56
N LYS A 132 11.66 11.41 0.58
CA LYS A 132 11.35 12.77 0.12
C LYS A 132 10.87 12.83 -1.34
N PRO A 133 11.56 12.21 -2.33
CA PRO A 133 11.05 12.16 -3.70
C PRO A 133 9.79 11.28 -3.83
N VAL A 134 9.65 10.23 -3.04
CA VAL A 134 8.42 9.41 -2.99
C VAL A 134 7.21 10.24 -2.58
N ALA A 135 7.31 11.04 -1.51
CA ALA A 135 6.24 11.91 -1.07
C ALA A 135 5.88 12.99 -2.11
N GLN A 136 6.88 13.52 -2.84
CA GLN A 136 6.65 14.44 -3.95
C GLN A 136 5.90 13.76 -5.10
N HIS A 137 6.18 12.48 -5.36
CA HIS A 137 5.48 11.68 -6.37
C HIS A 137 4.04 11.37 -5.95
N ALA A 138 3.84 10.91 -4.71
CA ALA A 138 2.52 10.65 -4.13
C ALA A 138 1.60 11.88 -4.26
N ARG A 139 2.13 13.07 -3.94
CA ARG A 139 1.40 14.34 -4.10
C ARG A 139 0.92 14.59 -5.54
N LYS A 140 1.71 14.24 -6.56
CA LYS A 140 1.31 14.39 -7.98
C LYS A 140 0.17 13.46 -8.35
N LEU A 141 0.11 12.28 -7.73
CA LEU A 141 -0.94 11.29 -7.91
C LEU A 141 -2.19 11.56 -7.05
N GLY A 142 -2.13 12.53 -6.13
CA GLY A 142 -3.20 12.77 -5.16
C GLY A 142 -3.29 11.68 -4.09
N ILE A 143 -2.19 10.97 -3.85
CA ILE A 143 -2.05 9.92 -2.83
C ILE A 143 -1.34 10.51 -1.61
N THR A 144 -1.79 10.12 -0.41
CA THR A 144 -1.09 10.35 0.86
C THR A 144 -0.25 9.13 1.21
#